data_AF-A0AAW1PUR0-F1
#
_entry.id   AF-A0AAW1PUR0-F1
#
_cell.length_a   1.000
_cell.length_b   1.000
_cell.length_c   1.000
_cell.angle_alpha   90.00
_cell.angle_beta   90.00
_cell.angle_gamma   90.00
#
_symmetry.space_group_name_H-M   'P 1'
#
loop_
_entity.id
_entity.type
_entity.pdbx_description
1 polymer ?
#
loop_
_entity_poly.entity_id
_entity_poly.type
_entity_poly.pdbx_seq_one_letter_code
_entity_poly.pdbx_strand_id
1 'polypeptide(L)'
;MGGRHVDALDALPDAKIGAADAAYLEKHKIDQLFAELLEHLLRARPTFPVQFMVDALQHGCELAQQDPLTGMTGIRRNKLTDVFDAIDQAKTGKIRFSDIEAFVNKHNVETLSTSELRQIFDDVDTRQDSLITIDEFLGFFGKVSQRLSNAAFDNMVQQMLQ
;
A
#
# COMPACT_ATOMS: atom_id res chain seq x y z
N MET A 1 62.08 27.71 27.44
CA MET A 1 61.26 26.65 28.09
C MET A 1 59.85 26.77 27.55
N GLY A 2 59.32 25.67 27.00
CA GLY A 2 58.16 25.66 26.11
C GLY A 2 56.84 26.02 26.77
N GLY A 3 56.08 26.89 26.10
CA GLY A 3 54.67 27.15 26.40
C GLY A 3 53.86 25.90 26.07
N ARG A 4 53.18 25.34 27.07
CA ARG A 4 52.30 24.20 26.88
C ARG A 4 51.06 24.67 26.10
N HIS A 5 50.83 24.03 24.96
CA HIS A 5 49.65 24.19 24.12
C HIS A 5 48.46 23.52 24.85
N VAL A 6 47.86 24.21 25.82
CA VAL A 6 46.77 23.64 26.66
C VAL A 6 45.36 24.03 26.21
N ASP A 7 45.20 24.84 25.17
CA ASP A 7 43.89 25.38 24.76
C ASP A 7 43.34 24.80 23.45
N ALA A 8 43.58 23.52 23.18
CA ALA A 8 42.84 22.79 22.16
C ALA A 8 42.22 21.53 22.80
N LEU A 9 41.28 21.74 23.71
CA LEU A 9 40.38 20.67 24.11
C LEU A 9 39.59 20.28 22.87
N ASP A 10 39.88 19.08 22.35
CA ASP A 10 39.05 18.44 21.35
C ASP A 10 37.60 18.50 21.82
N ALA A 11 36.69 18.94 20.93
CA ALA A 11 35.28 19.03 21.27
C ALA A 11 34.82 17.70 21.90
N LEU A 12 34.13 17.79 23.04
CA LEU A 12 33.62 16.64 23.77
C LEU A 12 32.86 15.71 22.81
N PRO A 13 32.90 14.38 23.02
CA PRO A 13 32.30 13.41 22.10
C PRO A 13 30.86 13.77 21.70
N ASP A 14 30.06 14.25 22.65
CA ASP A 14 28.67 14.67 22.45
C ASP A 14 28.52 15.86 21.49
N ALA A 15 29.45 16.82 21.50
CA ALA A 15 29.43 17.96 20.59
C ALA A 15 29.79 17.57 19.15
N LYS A 16 30.72 16.60 18.99
CA LYS A 16 31.06 16.03 17.67
C LYS A 16 29.91 15.18 17.11
N ILE A 17 29.21 14.44 17.97
CA ILE A 17 28.01 13.67 17.61
C ILE A 17 26.88 14.62 17.18
N GLY A 18 26.59 15.67 17.97
CA GLY A 18 25.54 16.63 17.62
C GLY A 18 25.79 17.38 16.30
N ALA A 19 27.05 17.73 16.00
CA ALA A 19 27.41 18.34 14.72
C ALA A 19 27.26 17.35 13.54
N ALA A 20 27.59 16.08 13.74
CA ALA A 20 27.41 15.04 12.73
C ALA A 20 25.91 14.75 12.47
N ASP A 21 25.09 14.72 13.52
CA ASP A 21 23.64 14.54 13.42
C ASP A 21 22.99 15.72 12.68
N ALA A 22 23.35 16.97 13.02
CA ALA A 22 22.86 18.15 12.33
C ALA A 22 23.23 18.15 10.84
N ALA A 23 24.49 17.81 10.52
CA ALA A 23 24.93 17.70 9.13
C ALA A 23 24.20 16.59 8.38
N TYR A 24 23.86 15.49 9.05
CA TYR A 24 23.05 14.42 8.46
C TYR A 24 21.62 14.87 8.17
N LEU A 25 20.95 15.50 9.14
CA LEU A 25 19.59 16.04 8.98
C LEU A 25 19.50 17.06 7.83
N GLU A 26 20.46 17.99 7.76
CA GLU A 26 20.52 19.00 6.71
C GLU A 26 20.79 18.37 5.33
N LYS A 27 21.80 17.50 5.25
CA LYS A 27 22.16 16.81 4.00
C LYS A 27 20.99 16.03 3.42
N HIS A 28 20.21 15.38 4.27
CA HIS A 28 19.08 14.56 3.87
C HIS A 28 17.74 15.31 3.89
N LYS A 29 17.73 16.60 4.25
CA LYS A 29 16.54 17.45 4.36
C LYS A 29 15.41 16.81 5.18
N ILE A 30 15.78 16.12 6.26
CA ILE A 30 14.84 15.31 7.04
C ILE A 30 13.75 16.18 7.67
N ASP A 31 14.09 17.38 8.14
CA ASP A 31 13.11 18.32 8.71
C ASP A 31 12.06 18.75 7.69
N GLN A 32 12.48 19.05 6.46
CA GLN A 32 11.57 19.41 5.37
C GLN A 32 10.64 18.25 5.04
N LEU A 33 11.20 17.05 4.88
CA LEU A 33 10.44 15.84 4.57
C LEU A 33 9.41 15.53 5.67
N PHE A 34 9.80 15.68 6.95
CA PHE A 34 8.89 15.44 8.06
C PHE A 34 7.79 16.51 8.17
N ALA A 35 8.13 17.78 7.95
CA ALA A 35 7.15 18.87 7.93
C ALA A 35 6.12 18.68 6.81
N GLU A 36 6.56 18.36 5.59
CA GLU A 36 5.68 18.05 4.46
C GLU A 36 4.77 16.86 4.77
N LEU A 37 5.32 15.78 5.32
CA LEU A 37 4.55 14.59 5.70
C LEU A 37 3.47 14.89 6.74
N LEU A 38 3.79 15.70 7.76
CA LEU A 38 2.82 16.13 8.78
C LEU A 38 1.74 17.03 8.19
N GLU A 39 2.10 17.97 7.31
CA GLU A 39 1.14 18.83 6.62
C GLU A 39 0.15 17.98 5.81
N HIS A 40 0.66 17.01 5.05
CA HIS A 40 -0.16 16.09 4.27
C HIS A 40 -1.08 15.23 5.16
N LEU A 41 -0.59 14.72 6.30
CA LEU A 41 -1.42 13.98 7.25
C LEU A 41 -2.57 14.83 7.81
N LEU A 42 -2.28 16.06 8.22
CA LEU A 42 -3.29 16.97 8.79
C LEU A 42 -4.35 17.38 7.77
N ARG A 43 -3.93 17.53 6.51
CA ARG A 43 -4.81 17.88 5.39
C ARG A 43 -5.66 16.69 4.91
N ALA A 44 -5.03 15.55 4.66
CA ALA A 44 -5.70 14.37 4.12
C ALA A 44 -6.53 13.63 5.16
N ARG A 45 -6.14 13.69 6.44
CA ARG A 45 -6.77 12.97 7.56
C ARG A 45 -7.08 11.51 7.20
N PRO A 46 -6.06 10.74 6.78
CA PRO A 46 -6.26 9.37 6.31
C PRO A 46 -6.81 8.48 7.43
N THR A 47 -7.63 7.49 7.04
CA THR A 47 -8.22 6.49 7.93
C THR A 47 -7.15 5.69 8.69
N PHE A 48 -6.01 5.43 8.03
CA PHE A 48 -4.84 4.73 8.57
C PHE A 48 -3.59 5.61 8.46
N PRO A 49 -3.35 6.53 9.42
CA PRO A 49 -2.26 7.49 9.37
C PRO A 49 -0.87 6.87 9.24
N VAL A 50 -0.60 5.78 9.96
CA VAL A 50 0.70 5.10 9.89
C VAL A 50 0.92 4.48 8.52
N GLN A 51 -0.10 3.84 7.94
CA GLN A 51 0.01 3.28 6.59
C GLN A 51 0.21 4.37 5.54
N PHE A 52 -0.47 5.51 5.69
CA PHE A 52 -0.24 6.68 4.85
C PHE A 52 1.23 7.12 4.90
N MET A 53 1.84 7.19 6.10
CA MET A 53 3.25 7.56 6.23
C MET A 53 4.18 6.54 5.57
N VAL A 54 3.95 5.25 5.78
CA VAL A 54 4.74 4.18 5.16
C VAL A 54 4.70 4.31 3.64
N ASP A 55 3.49 4.42 3.07
CA ASP A 55 3.31 4.50 1.62
C ASP A 55 3.84 5.83 1.07
N ALA A 56 3.70 6.94 1.80
CA ALA A 56 4.21 8.25 1.39
C ALA A 56 5.75 8.28 1.36
N LEU A 57 6.41 7.63 2.33
CA LEU A 57 7.87 7.53 2.38
C LEU A 57 8.41 6.60 1.29
N GLN A 58 7.68 5.54 0.94
CA GLN A 58 8.12 4.56 -0.06
C GLN A 58 7.78 4.96 -1.51
N HIS A 59 6.65 5.64 -1.71
CA HIS A 59 6.05 5.84 -3.04
C HIS A 59 5.55 7.27 -3.30
N GLY A 60 5.63 8.16 -2.31
CA GLY A 60 5.15 9.53 -2.40
C GLY A 60 3.70 9.72 -1.95
N CYS A 61 3.38 10.96 -1.56
CA CYS A 61 2.08 11.32 -0.96
C CYS A 61 0.86 11.12 -1.87
N GLU A 62 1.05 11.09 -3.19
CA GLU A 62 -0.01 10.89 -4.18
C GLU A 62 -0.58 9.46 -4.08
N LEU A 63 0.29 8.45 -4.13
CA LEU A 63 -0.10 7.05 -4.04
C LEU A 63 -0.47 6.62 -2.63
N ALA A 64 -0.06 7.39 -1.61
CA ALA A 64 -0.42 7.19 -0.22
C ALA A 64 -1.85 7.63 0.12
N GLN A 65 -2.50 8.43 -0.72
CA GLN A 65 -3.88 8.87 -0.49
C GLN A 65 -4.80 7.67 -0.31
N GLN A 66 -5.61 7.72 0.76
CA GLN A 66 -6.53 6.65 1.09
C GLN A 66 -7.91 6.96 0.58
N ASP A 67 -8.50 5.98 -0.08
CA ASP A 67 -9.90 6.01 -0.46
C ASP A 67 -10.78 6.17 0.80
N PRO A 68 -11.70 7.15 0.86
CA PRO A 68 -12.50 7.39 2.06
C PRO A 68 -13.41 6.23 2.46
N LEU A 69 -13.83 5.41 1.50
CA LEU A 69 -14.77 4.31 1.72
C LEU A 69 -14.06 3.02 2.12
N THR A 70 -12.94 2.73 1.46
CA THR A 70 -12.22 1.45 1.61
C THR A 70 -10.92 1.60 2.39
N GLY A 71 -10.44 2.81 2.66
CA GLY A 71 -9.15 3.08 3.30
C GLY A 71 -7.95 2.57 2.52
N MET A 72 -8.15 2.09 1.28
CA MET A 72 -7.09 1.58 0.43
C MET A 72 -6.26 2.71 -0.13
N THR A 73 -4.94 2.48 -0.18
CA THR A 73 -4.03 3.37 -0.89
C THR A 73 -4.06 3.12 -2.39
N GLY A 74 -3.61 4.11 -3.17
CA GLY A 74 -3.54 3.99 -4.64
C GLY A 74 -2.72 2.77 -5.09
N ILE A 75 -1.71 2.38 -4.31
CA ILE A 75 -0.87 1.20 -4.56
C ILE A 75 -1.71 -0.08 -4.51
N ARG A 76 -2.48 -0.26 -3.44
CA ARG A 76 -3.34 -1.45 -3.26
C ARG A 76 -4.45 -1.48 -4.30
N ARG A 77 -5.04 -0.32 -4.63
CA ARG A 77 -6.02 -0.18 -5.70
C ARG A 77 -5.45 -0.63 -7.04
N ASN A 78 -4.26 -0.16 -7.42
CA ASN A 78 -3.65 -0.51 -8.69
C ASN A 78 -3.37 -2.02 -8.78
N LYS A 79 -2.80 -2.61 -7.73
CA LYS A 79 -2.55 -4.06 -7.66
C LYS A 79 -3.84 -4.90 -7.80
N LEU A 80 -4.93 -4.48 -7.19
CA LEU A 80 -6.23 -5.15 -7.34
C LEU A 80 -6.84 -4.92 -8.73
N THR A 81 -6.58 -3.76 -9.34
CA THR A 81 -7.00 -3.49 -10.72
C THR A 81 -6.27 -4.41 -11.69
N ASP A 82 -4.97 -4.66 -11.48
CA ASP A 82 -4.21 -5.63 -12.28
C ASP A 82 -4.81 -7.05 -12.19
N VAL A 83 -5.27 -7.45 -10.99
CA VAL A 83 -5.98 -8.73 -10.80
C VAL A 83 -7.31 -8.73 -11.54
N PHE A 84 -8.09 -7.67 -11.43
CA PHE A 84 -9.36 -7.54 -12.14
C PHE A 84 -9.17 -7.67 -13.66
N ASP A 85 -8.18 -6.97 -14.21
CA ASP A 85 -7.85 -7.00 -15.63
C ASP A 85 -7.34 -8.38 -16.09
N ALA A 86 -6.67 -9.13 -15.21
CA ALA A 86 -6.24 -10.49 -15.50
C ALA A 86 -7.43 -11.47 -15.61
N ILE A 87 -8.48 -11.23 -14.82
CA ILE A 87 -9.73 -12.02 -14.85
C ILE A 87 -10.61 -11.60 -16.04
N ASP A 88 -10.80 -10.30 -16.27
CA ASP A 88 -11.56 -9.75 -17.40
C ASP A 88 -10.76 -9.80 -18.72
N GLN A 89 -10.41 -11.01 -19.15
CA GLN A 89 -9.66 -11.25 -20.41
C GLN A 89 -10.38 -10.68 -21.63
N ALA A 90 -11.71 -10.59 -21.58
CA ALA A 90 -12.53 -10.03 -22.63
C ALA A 90 -12.58 -8.48 -22.62
N LYS A 91 -11.97 -7.83 -21.62
CA LYS A 91 -11.92 -6.37 -21.43
C LYS A 91 -13.30 -5.72 -21.53
N THR A 92 -14.29 -6.37 -20.94
CA THR A 92 -15.67 -5.89 -20.93
C THR A 92 -15.93 -4.84 -19.84
N GLY A 93 -14.97 -4.66 -18.92
CA GLY A 93 -15.09 -3.85 -17.72
C GLY A 93 -15.95 -4.51 -16.64
N LYS A 94 -16.28 -5.80 -16.80
CA LYS A 94 -17.14 -6.58 -15.92
C LYS A 94 -16.67 -8.03 -15.89
N ILE A 95 -16.75 -8.67 -14.72
CA ILE A 95 -16.41 -10.07 -14.55
C ILE A 95 -17.69 -10.89 -14.39
N ARG A 96 -17.88 -11.89 -15.25
CA ARG A 96 -18.93 -12.90 -15.07
C ARG A 96 -18.41 -14.07 -14.26
N PHE A 97 -19.32 -14.85 -13.69
CA PHE A 97 -18.97 -16.10 -13.01
C PHE A 97 -18.13 -17.03 -13.89
N SER A 98 -18.47 -17.14 -15.18
CA SER A 98 -17.71 -17.93 -16.16
C SER A 98 -16.28 -17.44 -16.37
N ASP A 99 -16.03 -16.14 -16.20
CA ASP A 99 -14.69 -15.55 -16.35
C ASP A 99 -13.81 -15.94 -15.15
N ILE A 100 -14.39 -15.99 -13.95
CA ILE A 100 -13.72 -16.50 -12.74
C ILE A 100 -13.42 -18.00 -12.87
N GLU A 101 -14.40 -18.81 -13.32
CA GLU A 101 -14.16 -20.25 -13.53
C GLU A 101 -13.05 -20.49 -14.55
N ALA A 102 -13.06 -19.76 -15.67
CA ALA A 102 -12.01 -19.84 -16.68
C ALA A 102 -10.65 -19.42 -16.11
N PHE A 103 -10.61 -18.38 -15.29
CA PHE A 103 -9.39 -17.91 -14.63
C PHE A 103 -8.83 -18.96 -13.66
N VAL A 104 -9.65 -19.48 -12.75
CA VAL A 104 -9.25 -20.50 -11.76
C VAL A 104 -8.75 -21.78 -12.43
N ASN A 105 -9.45 -22.24 -13.47
CA ASN A 105 -9.05 -23.43 -14.23
C ASN A 105 -7.72 -23.21 -14.98
N LYS A 106 -7.46 -21.99 -15.47
CA LYS A 106 -6.23 -21.65 -16.19
C LYS A 106 -5.02 -21.54 -15.26
N HIS A 107 -5.24 -21.03 -14.05
CA HIS A 107 -4.20 -20.82 -13.04
C HIS A 107 -4.04 -22.00 -12.08
N ASN A 108 -4.76 -23.11 -12.33
CA ASN A 108 -4.66 -24.35 -11.58
C ASN A 108 -4.79 -24.14 -10.05
N VAL A 109 -5.67 -23.20 -9.65
CA VAL A 109 -5.96 -22.90 -8.25
C VAL A 109 -6.84 -24.05 -7.71
N GLU A 110 -6.20 -25.19 -7.43
CA GLU A 110 -6.84 -26.44 -6.96
C GLU A 110 -7.51 -26.33 -5.58
N THR A 111 -7.49 -25.14 -4.97
CA THR A 111 -7.89 -24.93 -3.57
C THR A 111 -9.35 -24.51 -3.38
N LEU A 112 -10.06 -24.10 -4.43
CA LEU A 112 -11.44 -23.62 -4.32
C LEU A 112 -12.39 -24.46 -5.18
N SER A 113 -13.39 -25.06 -4.52
CA SER A 113 -14.49 -25.73 -5.20
C SER A 113 -15.38 -24.73 -5.95
N THR A 114 -16.10 -25.18 -6.98
CA THR A 114 -17.08 -24.34 -7.71
C THR A 114 -18.12 -23.72 -6.78
N SER A 115 -18.50 -24.40 -5.70
CA SER A 115 -19.40 -23.87 -4.67
C SER A 115 -18.79 -22.72 -3.87
N GLU A 116 -17.51 -22.79 -3.53
CA GLU A 116 -16.80 -21.72 -2.82
C GLU A 116 -16.58 -20.51 -3.74
N LEU A 117 -16.22 -20.74 -5.01
CA LEU A 117 -16.13 -19.67 -6.00
C LEU A 117 -17.48 -18.96 -6.20
N ARG A 118 -18.58 -19.72 -6.19
CA ARG A 118 -19.92 -19.15 -6.28
C ARG A 118 -20.30 -18.33 -5.06
N GLN A 119 -19.95 -18.79 -3.86
CA GLN A 119 -20.15 -18.00 -2.64
C GLN A 119 -19.34 -16.70 -2.67
N ILE A 120 -18.07 -16.75 -3.05
CA ILE A 120 -17.23 -15.54 -3.18
C ILE A 120 -17.81 -14.60 -4.24
N PHE A 121 -18.27 -15.13 -5.38
CA PHE A 121 -18.91 -14.32 -6.41
C PHE A 121 -20.16 -13.62 -5.87
N ASP A 122 -21.04 -14.35 -5.20
CA ASP A 122 -22.29 -13.83 -4.65
C ASP A 122 -22.03 -12.81 -3.51
N ASP A 123 -20.93 -12.95 -2.77
CA ASP A 123 -20.50 -11.99 -1.73
C ASP A 123 -19.96 -10.67 -2.33
N VAL A 124 -19.38 -10.72 -3.53
CA VAL A 124 -18.84 -9.54 -4.24
C VAL A 124 -19.93 -8.84 -5.06
N ASP A 125 -20.80 -9.61 -5.73
CA ASP A 125 -21.92 -9.13 -6.55
C ASP A 125 -23.03 -8.50 -5.69
N THR A 126 -22.75 -7.30 -5.20
CA THR A 126 -23.62 -6.59 -4.27
C THR A 126 -24.92 -6.13 -4.97
N ARG A 127 -24.87 -5.89 -6.28
CA ARG A 127 -26.03 -5.50 -7.09
C ARG A 127 -26.87 -6.69 -7.53
N GLN A 128 -26.37 -7.91 -7.39
CA GLN A 128 -27.03 -9.14 -7.80
C GLN A 128 -27.41 -9.15 -9.29
N ASP A 129 -26.61 -8.48 -10.12
CA ASP A 129 -26.83 -8.42 -11.58
C ASP A 129 -26.00 -9.48 -12.33
N SER A 130 -25.38 -10.40 -11.59
CA SER A 130 -24.50 -11.46 -12.10
C SER A 130 -23.26 -10.93 -12.82
N LEU A 131 -22.87 -9.68 -12.54
CA LEU A 131 -21.71 -9.02 -13.14
C LEU A 131 -20.93 -8.23 -12.08
N ILE A 132 -19.70 -8.65 -11.79
CA ILE A 132 -18.85 -7.91 -10.87
C ILE A 132 -18.20 -6.73 -11.61
N THR A 133 -18.51 -5.52 -11.17
CA THR A 133 -17.83 -4.30 -11.63
C THR A 133 -16.52 -4.07 -10.86
N ILE A 134 -15.62 -3.25 -11.43
CA ILE A 134 -14.36 -2.88 -10.75
C ILE A 134 -14.63 -2.24 -9.38
N ASP A 135 -15.69 -1.45 -9.23
CA ASP A 135 -16.04 -0.80 -7.98
C ASP A 135 -16.48 -1.82 -6.90
N GLU A 136 -17.23 -2.85 -7.29
CA GLU A 136 -17.64 -3.94 -6.39
C GLU A 136 -16.44 -4.79 -5.98
N PHE A 137 -15.58 -5.12 -6.95
CA PHE A 137 -14.35 -5.85 -6.71
C PHE A 137 -13.44 -5.10 -5.72
N LEU A 138 -13.14 -3.83 -5.99
CA LEU A 138 -12.34 -2.98 -5.12
C LEU A 138 -13.01 -2.76 -3.76
N GLY A 139 -14.34 -2.62 -3.71
CA GLY A 139 -15.10 -2.46 -2.48
C GLY A 139 -15.00 -3.68 -1.56
N PHE A 140 -15.12 -4.89 -2.11
CA PHE A 140 -14.99 -6.13 -1.37
C PHE A 140 -13.54 -6.37 -0.91
N PHE A 141 -12.60 -6.39 -1.85
CA PHE A 141 -11.19 -6.67 -1.54
C PHE A 141 -10.54 -5.56 -0.72
N GLY A 142 -11.03 -4.32 -0.81
CA GLY A 142 -10.62 -3.25 0.08
C GLY A 142 -10.97 -3.54 1.53
N LYS A 143 -12.20 -3.95 1.82
CA LYS A 143 -12.62 -4.31 3.19
C LYS A 143 -11.85 -5.52 3.73
N VAL A 144 -11.62 -6.53 2.89
CA VAL A 144 -10.87 -7.74 3.29
C VAL A 144 -9.40 -7.41 3.55
N SER A 145 -8.78 -6.61 2.67
CA SER A 145 -7.35 -6.31 2.75
C SER A 145 -6.98 -5.26 3.80
N GLN A 146 -7.93 -4.49 4.33
CA GLN A 146 -7.68 -3.49 5.38
C GLN A 146 -6.91 -4.05 6.59
N ARG A 147 -7.13 -5.33 6.92
CA ARG A 147 -6.50 -5.99 8.07
C ARG A 147 -5.17 -6.66 7.74
N LEU A 148 -4.79 -6.68 6.46
CA LEU A 148 -3.57 -7.35 5.99
C LEU A 148 -2.37 -6.41 6.08
N SER A 149 -1.24 -6.96 6.53
CA SER A 149 0.06 -6.31 6.37
C SER A 149 0.42 -6.18 4.89
N ASN A 150 1.31 -5.26 4.53
CA ASN A 150 1.75 -5.09 3.14
C ASN A 150 2.29 -6.40 2.53
N ALA A 151 3.09 -7.15 3.28
CA ALA A 151 3.62 -8.44 2.81
C ALA A 151 2.51 -9.49 2.60
N ALA A 152 1.52 -9.56 3.48
CA ALA A 152 0.40 -10.49 3.34
C ALA A 152 -0.50 -10.10 2.15
N PHE A 153 -0.75 -8.81 1.96
CA PHE A 153 -1.47 -8.29 0.81
C PHE A 153 -0.76 -8.61 -0.51
N ASP A 154 0.56 -8.38 -0.57
CA ASP A 154 1.35 -8.67 -1.76
C ASP A 154 1.36 -10.17 -2.09
N ASN A 155 1.43 -11.02 -1.07
CA ASN A 155 1.33 -12.46 -1.25
C ASN A 155 -0.05 -12.87 -1.79
N MET A 156 -1.13 -12.30 -1.24
CA MET A 156 -2.49 -12.54 -1.73
C MET A 156 -2.64 -12.16 -3.21
N VAL A 157 -2.17 -10.96 -3.60
CA VAL A 157 -2.22 -10.50 -5.01
C VAL A 157 -1.38 -11.40 -5.91
N GLN A 158 -0.18 -11.79 -5.47
CA GLN A 158 0.69 -12.71 -6.22
C GLN A 158 0.03 -14.06 -6.45
N GLN A 159 -0.61 -14.63 -5.42
CA GLN A 159 -1.34 -15.89 -5.54
C GLN A 159 -2.53 -15.81 -6.49
N MET A 160 -3.14 -14.63 -6.64
CA MET A 160 -4.21 -14.42 -7.61
C MET A 160 -3.70 -14.24 -9.04
N LEU A 161 -2.44 -13.90 -9.27
CA LEU A 161 -1.88 -13.64 -10.60
C LEU A 161 -0.99 -14.78 -11.14
N GLN A 162 -0.58 -15.72 -10.27
CA GLN A 162 0.16 -16.94 -10.64
C GLN A 162 -0.80 -18.01 -11.12
#